data_AF-A0A7Z9WWM2-F1
#
_entry.id   AF-A0A7Z9WWM2-F1
#
_cell.length_a   1.000
_cell.length_b   1.000
_cell.length_c   1.000
_cell.angle_alpha   90.00
_cell.angle_beta   90.00
_cell.angle_gamma   90.00
#
_symmetry.space_group_name_H-M   'P 1'
#
loop_
_entity.id
_entity.type
_entity.pdbx_description
1 polymer ?
#
loop_
_entity_poly.entity_id
_entity_poly.type
_entity_poly.pdbx_seq_one_letter_code
_entity_poly.pdbx_strand_id
1 'polypeptide(L)'
;PSDVTEFDDPVNPSLFDDLVKVTGAKSVSWPLQLECCGAPLMGVNDTLSMDLAEKKLADCKDAGADYICVGCPYCQMQFDRVQNMMLSEREMTQEQEIPSIVYPQLLGLAMGIPEQSLGLKMNTLNITTLESYIKTETEIDSE
;
A
#
# COMPACT_ATOMS: atom_id res chain seq x y z
N PRO A 1 -24.09 5.81 -9.83
CA PRO A 1 -23.61 6.42 -8.56
C PRO A 1 -22.71 7.64 -8.80
N SER A 2 -21.73 7.51 -9.71
CA SER A 2 -20.82 8.58 -10.16
C SER A 2 -21.52 9.92 -10.40
N ASP A 3 -22.58 9.91 -11.21
CA ASP A 3 -23.30 11.12 -11.66
C ASP A 3 -24.04 11.86 -10.53
N VAL A 4 -24.10 11.26 -9.33
CA VAL A 4 -24.73 11.83 -8.14
C VAL A 4 -23.69 12.23 -7.10
N THR A 5 -22.64 11.42 -6.94
CA THR A 5 -21.63 11.64 -5.91
C THR A 5 -20.54 12.61 -6.34
N GLU A 6 -20.28 12.74 -7.64
CA GLU A 6 -19.28 13.64 -8.25
C GLU A 6 -17.93 13.61 -7.52
N PHE A 7 -17.55 12.44 -7.01
CA PHE A 7 -16.45 12.29 -6.06
C PHE A 7 -15.10 12.15 -6.78
N ASP A 8 -15.05 11.36 -7.86
CA ASP A 8 -13.89 11.16 -8.73
C ASP A 8 -14.34 10.55 -10.07
N ASP A 9 -13.43 10.46 -11.05
CA ASP A 9 -13.64 9.70 -12.28
C ASP A 9 -13.62 8.19 -11.97
N PRO A 10 -14.71 7.44 -12.23
CA PRO A 10 -14.79 6.03 -11.90
C PRO A 10 -13.90 5.13 -12.78
N VAL A 11 -13.45 5.62 -13.93
CA VAL A 11 -12.61 4.88 -14.89
C VAL A 11 -11.14 5.28 -14.74
N ASN A 12 -10.87 6.53 -14.38
CA ASN A 12 -9.51 7.05 -14.21
C ASN A 12 -9.41 7.93 -12.94
N PRO A 13 -9.57 7.35 -11.74
CA PRO A 13 -9.56 8.10 -10.50
C PRO A 13 -8.17 8.71 -10.23
N SER A 14 -8.13 9.92 -9.67
CA SER A 14 -6.86 10.58 -9.28
C SER A 14 -6.81 10.99 -7.81
N LEU A 15 -7.95 11.00 -7.11
CA LEU A 15 -8.05 11.58 -5.77
C LEU A 15 -7.13 10.87 -4.78
N PHE A 16 -7.07 9.54 -4.83
CA PHE A 16 -6.21 8.77 -3.91
C PHE A 16 -4.72 9.03 -4.17
N ASP A 17 -4.33 9.17 -5.44
CA ASP A 17 -2.95 9.54 -5.80
C ASP A 17 -2.61 10.94 -5.29
N ASP A 18 -3.53 11.88 -5.39
CA ASP A 18 -3.33 13.26 -4.91
C ASP A 18 -3.23 13.31 -3.38
N LEU A 19 -4.03 12.51 -2.68
CA LEU A 19 -3.93 12.33 -1.24
C LEU A 19 -2.57 11.77 -0.80
N VAL A 20 -2.03 10.81 -1.54
CA VAL A 20 -0.67 10.27 -1.32
C VAL A 20 0.37 11.36 -1.61
N LYS A 21 0.28 12.08 -2.73
CA LYS A 21 1.22 13.16 -3.08
C LYS A 21 1.32 14.27 -2.02
N VAL A 22 0.21 14.62 -1.38
CA VAL A 22 0.19 15.64 -0.31
C VAL A 22 1.00 15.22 0.93
N THR A 23 1.24 13.92 1.15
CA THR A 23 2.09 13.45 2.26
C THR A 23 3.58 13.55 1.95
N GLY A 24 3.97 14.19 0.84
CA GLY A 24 5.32 14.18 0.28
C GLY A 24 5.59 12.96 -0.61
N ALA A 25 4.76 11.91 -0.52
CA ALA A 25 4.91 10.65 -1.24
C ALA A 25 4.90 10.80 -2.78
N LYS A 26 5.74 10.05 -3.50
CA LYS A 26 5.62 9.93 -4.96
C LYS A 26 4.64 8.81 -5.29
N SER A 27 3.49 9.14 -5.88
CA SER A 27 2.64 8.11 -6.50
C SER A 27 3.19 7.72 -7.86
N VAL A 28 3.39 6.42 -8.06
CA VAL A 28 3.87 5.81 -9.32
C VAL A 28 2.68 5.20 -10.04
N SER A 29 2.52 5.52 -11.33
CA SER A 29 1.49 4.90 -12.17
C SER A 29 1.91 3.50 -12.63
N TRP A 30 0.98 2.55 -12.59
CA TRP A 30 1.23 1.13 -12.85
C TRP A 30 -0.01 0.44 -13.44
N PRO A 31 0.17 -0.56 -14.33
CA PRO A 31 -0.93 -1.18 -15.08
C PRO A 31 -2.07 -1.75 -14.23
N LEU A 32 -1.76 -2.47 -13.15
CA LEU A 32 -2.76 -3.18 -12.34
C LEU A 32 -3.27 -2.33 -11.16
N GLN A 33 -3.02 -1.02 -11.15
CA GLN A 33 -3.36 -0.14 -10.02
C GLN A 33 -4.84 -0.18 -9.64
N LEU A 34 -5.74 -0.27 -10.63
CA LEU A 34 -7.20 -0.29 -10.42
C LEU A 34 -7.78 -1.71 -10.20
N GLU A 35 -6.96 -2.76 -10.34
CA GLU A 35 -7.43 -4.14 -10.18
C GLU A 35 -7.71 -4.50 -8.71
N CYS A 36 -8.57 -5.49 -8.49
CA CYS A 36 -8.90 -5.96 -7.14
C CYS A 36 -7.69 -6.60 -6.44
N CYS A 37 -7.59 -6.43 -5.12
CA CYS A 37 -6.55 -7.09 -4.31
C CYS A 37 -6.77 -8.60 -4.11
N GLY A 38 -7.97 -9.11 -4.38
CA GLY A 38 -8.34 -10.52 -4.19
C GLY A 38 -8.90 -10.86 -2.80
N ALA A 39 -8.82 -9.96 -1.81
CA ALA A 39 -9.23 -10.21 -0.43
C ALA A 39 -10.64 -10.83 -0.26
N PRO A 40 -11.68 -10.43 -1.02
CA PRO A 40 -13.03 -11.03 -0.88
C PRO A 40 -13.10 -12.52 -1.22
N LEU A 41 -12.11 -13.06 -1.93
CA LEU A 41 -12.04 -14.48 -2.30
C LEU A 41 -11.30 -15.33 -1.26
N MET A 42 -10.59 -14.69 -0.31
CA MET A 42 -9.90 -15.42 0.74
C MET A 42 -10.91 -16.17 1.63
N GLY A 43 -10.65 -17.44 1.91
CA GLY A 43 -11.53 -18.40 2.57
C GLY A 43 -12.55 -19.08 1.65
N VAL A 44 -12.66 -18.66 0.38
CA VAL A 44 -13.61 -19.22 -0.62
C VAL A 44 -12.85 -19.83 -1.79
N ASN A 45 -11.87 -19.10 -2.33
CA ASN A 45 -10.97 -19.54 -3.38
C ASN A 45 -9.60 -18.88 -3.15
N ASP A 46 -8.85 -19.48 -2.23
CA ASP A 46 -7.56 -18.95 -1.76
C ASP A 46 -6.53 -18.88 -2.88
N THR A 47 -6.53 -19.87 -3.77
CA THR A 47 -5.65 -19.88 -4.95
C THR A 47 -5.88 -18.65 -5.81
N LEU A 48 -7.13 -18.35 -6.19
CA LEU A 48 -7.43 -17.16 -6.99
C LEU A 48 -7.17 -15.87 -6.22
N SER A 49 -7.48 -15.83 -4.93
CA SER A 49 -7.21 -14.67 -4.06
C SER A 49 -5.73 -14.31 -4.05
N MET A 50 -4.87 -15.31 -3.83
CA MET A 50 -3.43 -15.15 -3.80
C MET A 50 -2.85 -14.87 -5.20
N ASP A 51 -3.38 -15.48 -6.27
CA ASP A 51 -2.94 -15.19 -7.65
C ASP A 51 -3.17 -13.71 -8.02
N LEU A 52 -4.30 -13.13 -7.60
CA LEU A 52 -4.59 -11.71 -7.82
C LEU A 52 -3.66 -10.81 -7.03
N ALA A 53 -3.44 -11.14 -5.75
CA ALA A 53 -2.52 -10.38 -4.90
C ALA A 53 -1.08 -10.43 -5.43
N GLU A 54 -0.58 -11.62 -5.76
CA GLU A 54 0.78 -11.83 -6.28
C GLU A 54 1.03 -11.05 -7.58
N LYS A 55 0.11 -11.14 -8.55
CA LYS A 55 0.21 -10.38 -9.81
C LYS A 55 0.25 -8.88 -9.57
N LYS A 56 -0.59 -8.38 -8.66
CA LYS A 56 -0.64 -6.96 -8.33
C LYS A 56 0.64 -6.52 -7.61
N LEU A 57 1.11 -7.26 -6.61
CA LEU A 57 2.35 -6.93 -5.90
C LEU A 57 3.56 -6.93 -6.84
N ALA A 58 3.64 -7.89 -7.76
CA ALA A 58 4.69 -7.95 -8.79
C ALA A 58 4.65 -6.72 -9.72
N ASP A 59 3.49 -6.36 -10.27
CA ASP A 59 3.34 -5.19 -11.14
C ASP A 59 3.68 -3.87 -10.41
N CYS A 60 3.30 -3.76 -9.12
CA CYS A 60 3.64 -2.61 -8.27
C CYS A 60 5.16 -2.46 -8.13
N LYS A 61 5.81 -3.58 -7.83
CA LYS A 61 7.25 -3.62 -7.63
C LYS A 61 8.03 -3.39 -8.93
N ASP A 62 7.58 -3.96 -10.04
CA ASP A 62 8.18 -3.76 -11.36
C ASP A 62 8.06 -2.30 -11.84
N ALA A 63 7.01 -1.58 -11.41
CA ALA A 63 6.87 -0.15 -11.61
C ALA A 63 7.85 0.70 -10.75
N GLY A 64 8.55 0.08 -9.81
CA GLY A 64 9.54 0.73 -8.94
C GLY A 64 8.96 1.34 -7.67
N ALA A 65 7.84 0.82 -7.17
CA ALA A 65 7.28 1.26 -5.88
C ALA A 65 8.03 0.64 -4.70
N ASP A 66 8.32 1.45 -3.67
CA ASP A 66 8.89 0.99 -2.40
C ASP A 66 7.81 0.43 -1.45
N TYR A 67 6.58 0.95 -1.57
CA TYR A 67 5.42 0.57 -0.77
C TYR A 67 4.16 0.57 -1.61
N ILE A 68 3.21 -0.29 -1.25
CA ILE A 68 1.83 -0.20 -1.73
C ILE A 68 0.96 0.51 -0.69
N CYS A 69 0.55 1.75 -0.99
CA CYS A 69 -0.37 2.51 -0.14
C CYS A 69 -1.83 2.12 -0.44
N VAL A 70 -2.62 1.86 0.61
CA VAL A 70 -4.01 1.39 0.46
C VAL A 70 -5.00 2.20 1.30
N GLY A 71 -6.18 2.46 0.74
CA GLY A 71 -7.29 3.09 1.47
C GLY A 71 -8.24 2.12 2.17
N CYS A 72 -8.01 0.80 2.02
CA CYS A 72 -8.94 -0.24 2.44
C CYS A 72 -8.28 -1.21 3.43
N PRO A 73 -8.87 -1.45 4.62
CA PRO A 73 -8.33 -2.39 5.61
C PRO A 73 -8.22 -3.84 5.09
N TYR A 74 -9.12 -4.26 4.19
CA TYR A 74 -9.01 -5.58 3.57
C TYR A 74 -7.83 -5.68 2.60
N CYS A 75 -7.55 -4.63 1.83
CA CYS A 75 -6.34 -4.57 1.02
C CYS A 75 -5.08 -4.60 1.90
N GLN A 76 -5.10 -3.90 3.04
CA GLN A 76 -3.99 -3.96 4.01
C GLN A 76 -3.80 -5.40 4.50
N MET A 77 -4.84 -6.07 4.99
CA MET A 77 -4.71 -7.46 5.43
C MET A 77 -4.22 -8.41 4.33
N GLN A 78 -4.64 -8.19 3.09
CA GLN A 78 -4.21 -9.00 1.94
C GLN A 78 -2.72 -8.80 1.62
N PHE A 79 -2.29 -7.55 1.48
CA PHE A 79 -0.90 -7.26 1.14
C PHE A 79 0.05 -7.32 2.34
N ASP A 80 -0.45 -7.44 3.56
CA ASP A 80 0.38 -7.59 4.75
C ASP A 80 0.42 -9.06 5.19
N ARG A 81 -0.70 -9.58 5.69
CA ARG A 81 -0.77 -10.91 6.29
C ARG A 81 -0.79 -12.03 5.25
N VAL A 82 -1.59 -11.89 4.19
CA VAL A 82 -1.67 -12.94 3.15
C VAL A 82 -0.39 -12.97 2.34
N GLN A 83 0.22 -11.83 2.00
CA GLN A 83 1.55 -11.79 1.41
C GLN A 83 2.57 -12.56 2.25
N ASN A 84 2.61 -12.35 3.56
CA ASN A 84 3.49 -13.11 4.44
C ASN A 84 3.21 -14.63 4.44
N MET A 85 1.94 -15.06 4.29
CA MET A 85 1.60 -16.48 4.13
C MET A 85 2.15 -17.05 2.81
N MET A 86 2.05 -16.29 1.72
CA MET A 86 2.51 -16.70 0.38
C MET A 86 4.02 -16.99 0.34
N LEU A 87 4.83 -16.36 1.20
CA LEU A 87 6.27 -16.68 1.35
C LEU A 87 6.51 -18.16 1.64
N SER A 88 5.66 -18.75 2.50
CA SER A 88 5.76 -20.15 2.87
C SER A 88 4.99 -21.08 1.95
N GLU A 89 3.88 -20.61 1.37
CA GLU A 89 2.95 -21.46 0.59
C GLU A 89 3.26 -21.51 -0.91
N ARG A 90 3.98 -20.52 -1.44
CA ARG A 90 4.21 -20.32 -2.88
C ARG A 90 5.68 -20.19 -3.28
N GLU A 91 6.60 -20.51 -2.37
CA GLU A 91 8.04 -20.35 -2.59
C GLU A 91 8.43 -18.90 -2.97
N MET A 92 7.62 -17.91 -2.57
CA MET A 92 7.96 -16.50 -2.74
C MET A 92 9.15 -16.15 -1.83
N THR A 93 10.12 -15.45 -2.40
CA THR A 93 11.29 -14.97 -1.67
C THR A 93 11.01 -13.63 -1.00
N GLN A 94 11.75 -13.31 0.06
CA GLN A 94 11.60 -12.02 0.73
C GLN A 94 11.94 -10.85 -0.20
N GLU A 95 12.82 -11.06 -1.18
CA GLU A 95 13.08 -10.03 -2.17
C GLU A 95 11.83 -9.67 -2.97
N GLN A 96 10.86 -10.57 -3.14
CA GLN A 96 9.61 -10.31 -3.88
C GLN A 96 8.56 -9.56 -3.06
N GLU A 97 8.79 -9.33 -1.76
CA GLU A 97 7.87 -8.60 -0.91
C GLU A 97 7.80 -7.12 -1.28
N ILE A 98 6.59 -6.56 -1.26
CA ILE A 98 6.39 -5.11 -1.20
C ILE A 98 5.53 -4.79 0.03
N PRO A 99 6.08 -4.07 1.02
CA PRO A 99 5.33 -3.75 2.23
C PRO A 99 4.13 -2.86 1.93
N SER A 100 3.04 -3.08 2.66
CA SER A 100 1.81 -2.28 2.53
C SER A 100 1.63 -1.31 3.69
N ILE A 101 1.10 -0.13 3.38
CA ILE A 101 0.77 0.91 4.36
C ILE A 101 -0.65 1.40 4.13
N VAL A 102 -1.47 1.44 5.19
CA VAL A 102 -2.80 2.03 5.08
C VAL A 102 -2.68 3.56 5.10
N TYR A 103 -3.40 4.27 4.23
CA TYR A 103 -3.25 5.72 4.03
C TYR A 103 -3.23 6.54 5.34
N PRO A 104 -4.07 6.27 6.36
CA PRO A 104 -3.99 6.99 7.64
C PRO A 104 -2.63 6.85 8.36
N GLN A 105 -1.93 5.71 8.22
CA GLN A 105 -0.57 5.57 8.73
C GLN A 105 0.38 6.49 7.98
N LEU A 106 0.33 6.51 6.64
CA LEU A 106 1.17 7.38 5.81
C LEU A 106 0.93 8.86 6.12
N LEU A 107 -0.34 9.28 6.15
CA LEU A 107 -0.72 10.64 6.49
C LEU A 107 -0.27 11.02 7.91
N GLY A 108 -0.46 10.12 8.88
CA GLY A 108 -0.02 10.35 10.25
C GLY A 108 1.49 10.56 10.36
N LEU A 109 2.29 9.81 9.59
CA LEU A 109 3.74 9.99 9.54
C LEU A 109 4.12 11.36 8.98
N ALA A 110 3.48 11.78 7.89
CA ALA A 110 3.68 13.12 7.33
C ALA A 110 3.26 14.25 8.28
N MET A 111 2.30 13.99 9.18
CA MET A 111 1.90 14.91 10.24
C MET A 111 2.80 14.88 11.47
N GLY A 112 3.88 14.08 11.47
CA GLY A 112 4.79 13.94 12.61
C GLY A 112 4.21 13.13 13.78
N ILE A 113 3.15 12.34 13.55
CA ILE A 113 2.59 11.46 14.58
C ILE A 113 3.56 10.30 14.82
N PRO A 114 3.91 9.98 16.09
CA PRO A 114 4.84 8.90 16.39
C PRO A 114 4.36 7.54 15.85
N GLU A 115 5.28 6.77 15.28
CA GLU A 115 5.03 5.43 14.71
C GLU A 115 4.28 4.49 15.67
N GLN A 116 4.56 4.61 16.97
CA GLN A 116 3.93 3.83 18.03
C GLN A 116 2.42 4.12 18.13
N SER A 117 2.00 5.37 17.94
CA SER A 117 0.60 5.78 17.93
C SER A 117 -0.12 5.33 16.66
N LEU A 118 0.62 5.20 15.55
CA LEU A 118 0.11 4.73 14.26
C LEU A 118 0.09 3.19 14.16
N GLY A 119 0.61 2.49 15.17
CA GLY A 119 0.63 1.04 15.22
C GLY A 119 1.50 0.39 14.16
N LEU A 120 2.54 1.07 13.65
CA LEU A 120 3.38 0.55 12.56
C LEU A 120 4.00 -0.82 12.88
N LYS A 121 4.36 -1.05 14.16
CA LYS A 121 4.90 -2.34 14.64
C LYS A 121 3.86 -3.47 14.67
N MET A 122 2.60 -3.18 14.40
CA MET A 122 1.51 -4.18 14.33
C MET A 122 1.29 -4.67 12.89
N ASN A 123 1.92 -4.04 11.90
CA ASN A 123 1.97 -4.57 10.54
C ASN A 123 2.84 -5.85 10.55
N THR A 124 2.42 -6.85 9.77
CA THR A 124 3.07 -8.16 9.66
C THR A 124 4.39 -8.04 8.92
N LEU A 125 4.38 -7.32 7.80
CA LEU A 125 5.57 -7.02 7.02
C LEU A 125 6.27 -5.80 7.59
N ASN A 126 7.59 -5.86 7.59
CA ASN A 126 8.41 -4.78 8.11
C ASN A 126 8.35 -3.57 7.15
N ILE A 127 7.95 -2.43 7.69
CA ILE A 127 7.87 -1.14 6.96
C ILE A 127 8.97 -0.15 7.36
N THR A 128 9.99 -0.59 8.11
CA THR A 128 11.04 0.24 8.72
C THR A 128 11.93 0.96 7.70
N THR A 129 11.90 0.60 6.42
CA THR A 129 12.54 1.38 5.35
C THR A 129 11.94 2.81 5.18
N LEU A 130 10.80 3.10 5.83
CA LEU A 130 10.14 4.42 5.85
C LEU A 130 10.96 5.50 6.57
N GLU A 131 11.95 5.12 7.39
CA GLU A 131 12.81 6.09 8.08
C GLU A 131 13.55 7.02 7.11
N SER A 132 13.83 6.54 5.89
CA SER A 132 14.44 7.33 4.82
C SER A 132 13.50 8.41 4.27
N TYR A 133 12.18 8.17 4.34
CA TYR A 133 11.13 9.05 3.81
C TYR A 133 10.83 10.24 4.73
N ILE A 134 10.87 10.01 6.05
CA ILE A 134 10.43 10.99 7.05
C ILE A 134 11.54 11.99 7.42
N LYS A 135 12.81 11.57 7.34
CA LYS A 135 13.95 12.41 7.76
C LYS A 135 14.32 13.51 6.75
N THR A 136 13.81 13.47 5.53
CA THR A 136 14.26 14.40 4.46
C THR A 136 13.66 15.80 4.57
N GLU A 137 12.51 15.99 5.23
CA GLU A 137 11.86 17.32 5.34
C GLU A 137 12.16 18.04 6.66
N THR A 138 12.50 17.34 7.74
CA THR A 138 12.77 17.98 9.03
C THR A 138 14.09 18.76 9.06
N GLU A 139 14.97 18.56 8.08
CA GLU A 139 16.23 19.31 7.95
C GLU A 139 16.12 20.55 7.06
N ILE A 140 15.04 20.71 6.28
CA ILE A 140 14.90 21.82 5.30
C ILE A 140 14.36 23.11 5.95
N ASP A 141 13.67 23.03 7.08
CA ASP A 141 13.13 24.18 7.82
C ASP A 141 14.06 24.68 8.94
N SER A 142 15.35 24.27 8.93
CA SER A 142 16.32 24.61 10.00
C SER A 142 17.52 25.48 9.58
N GLU A 143 17.50 26.07 8.38
CA GLU A 143 18.46 27.12 7.97
C GLU A 143 17.80 28.49 7.70
#